data_AF-A0A142X0H3-F1
#
_entry.id   AF-A0A142X0H3-F1
#
_cell.length_a   1.000
_cell.length_b   1.000
_cell.length_c   1.000
_cell.angle_alpha   90.00
_cell.angle_beta   90.00
_cell.angle_gamma   90.00
#
_symmetry.space_group_name_H-M   'P 1'
#
loop_
_entity.id
_entity.type
_entity.pdbx_description
1 polymer ?
#
loop_
_entity_poly.entity_id
_entity_poly.type
_entity_poly.pdbx_seq_one_letter_code
_entity_poly.pdbx_strand_id
1 'polypeptide(L)'
;MSRQRTRWIAVVLGLLVPMSAGKLRAEILPRHPLRHLAGLADAVVLGSAVAGDDLAMTITVTQVLQGPKDLIGHQLRPDPQLYNLGDMYARLFKEPRPPIHVRTALVFLKASNDPKAKETYQIVMSGLRILCENGDVLIPDQTSNPGPYYLHARYPSGEQPPSWEAILKQVQADLPPVERARAAMSIPEPAKRNRAILAWLTEHQHELDQKNLRGSDRKDWGPFQWTLYDRVMESGHPEACWTTLELFTVQGSYGHSHDGPFCSPEGRQLVLRKALDATLPVNIREAALAELHDSQNFWRENNASTNRKALTPEERTQLIEQIAPLLAANDPSLRSRAVHCLETIGRRRNGEDSAQPSARVAELLAARYRVERDNDVRIRCAESILKVADDRFWKDLTGNPHGILVTVYRVSSVQDRLGLWMGLETAGVKLPTAPTFLLERLDANGPAGEVRRIEAIASDPADFFSQGAWTRDRGNLVLAVSLEAVNAGMWRVTAEGTVDEQTWTSVPIEISLP
;
A
#
# COMPACT_ATOMS: atom_id res chain seq x y z
N MET A 1 -37.06 0.69 29.50
CA MET A 1 -35.73 0.48 28.89
C MET A 1 -35.66 -0.63 27.81
N SER A 2 -36.76 -1.13 27.23
CA SER A 2 -36.70 -2.35 26.38
C SER A 2 -37.41 -2.29 25.00
N ARG A 3 -37.58 -1.12 24.39
CA ARG A 3 -38.04 -1.03 22.99
C ARG A 3 -37.16 -0.18 22.07
N GLN A 4 -36.39 0.76 22.62
CA GLN A 4 -35.42 1.54 21.83
C GLN A 4 -34.15 0.75 21.49
N ARG A 5 -33.66 -0.13 22.37
CA ARG A 5 -32.46 -0.96 22.08
C ARG A 5 -32.68 -1.95 20.92
N THR A 6 -33.88 -2.50 20.78
CA THR A 6 -34.20 -3.46 19.71
C THR A 6 -34.29 -2.80 18.33
N ARG A 7 -34.71 -1.52 18.26
CA ARG A 7 -34.72 -0.75 17.00
C ARG A 7 -33.32 -0.38 16.53
N TRP A 8 -32.40 -0.06 17.45
CA TRP A 8 -31.01 0.22 17.10
C TRP A 8 -30.27 -1.02 16.60
N ILE A 9 -30.50 -2.20 17.19
CA ILE A 9 -29.88 -3.45 16.73
C ILE A 9 -30.37 -3.86 15.34
N ALA A 10 -31.66 -3.66 15.02
CA ALA A 10 -32.20 -3.97 13.69
C ALA A 10 -31.71 -3.00 12.60
N VAL A 11 -31.50 -1.72 12.91
CA VAL A 11 -30.93 -0.73 11.98
C VAL A 11 -29.43 -0.98 11.76
N VAL A 12 -28.69 -1.34 12.81
CA VAL A 12 -27.26 -1.68 12.71
C VAL A 12 -27.05 -3.00 11.96
N LEU A 13 -27.89 -4.01 12.17
CA LEU A 13 -27.85 -5.26 11.37
C LEU A 13 -28.33 -5.02 9.91
N GLY A 14 -29.34 -4.17 9.71
CA GLY A 14 -29.81 -3.79 8.37
C GLY A 14 -28.81 -2.97 7.56
N LEU A 15 -27.89 -2.26 8.22
CA LEU A 15 -26.77 -1.52 7.59
C LEU A 15 -25.49 -2.37 7.49
N LEU A 16 -25.28 -3.35 8.38
CA LEU A 16 -24.13 -4.26 8.30
C LEU A 16 -24.26 -5.29 7.18
N VAL A 17 -25.48 -5.79 6.88
CA VAL A 17 -25.71 -6.77 5.82
C VAL A 17 -25.36 -6.24 4.41
N PRO A 18 -25.68 -4.99 4.01
CA PRO A 18 -25.20 -4.45 2.74
C PRO A 18 -23.72 -4.03 2.78
N MET A 19 -23.13 -3.75 3.94
CA MET A 19 -21.69 -3.42 4.04
C MET A 19 -20.77 -4.65 3.97
N SER A 20 -21.24 -5.84 4.35
CA SER A 20 -20.53 -7.10 4.05
C SER A 20 -20.61 -7.53 2.58
N ALA A 21 -21.58 -7.00 1.82
CA ALA A 21 -21.72 -7.23 0.37
C ALA A 21 -21.06 -6.12 -0.48
N GLY A 22 -20.69 -4.99 0.13
CA GLY A 22 -20.07 -3.82 -0.52
C GLY A 22 -18.56 -3.88 -0.71
N LYS A 23 -17.94 -5.08 -0.77
CA LYS A 23 -16.54 -5.27 -1.19
C LYS A 23 -16.39 -5.46 -2.71
N LEU A 24 -17.36 -5.01 -3.51
CA LEU A 24 -17.18 -4.84 -4.95
C LEU A 24 -16.38 -3.56 -5.22
N ARG A 25 -15.10 -3.53 -4.81
CA ARG A 25 -14.15 -2.73 -5.58
C ARG A 25 -14.12 -3.37 -6.95
N ALA A 26 -14.53 -2.62 -7.98
CA ALA A 26 -14.38 -3.00 -9.38
C ALA A 26 -12.88 -3.03 -9.73
N GLU A 27 -12.18 -4.02 -9.21
CA GLU A 27 -10.77 -4.25 -9.48
C GLU A 27 -10.69 -5.04 -10.78
N ILE A 28 -10.71 -4.34 -11.93
CA ILE A 28 -10.57 -4.93 -13.27
C ILE A 28 -9.56 -6.06 -13.18
N LEU A 29 -10.00 -7.32 -13.25
CA LEU A 29 -9.10 -8.46 -13.09
C LEU A 29 -8.28 -8.53 -14.38
N PRO A 30 -6.98 -8.20 -14.33
CA PRO A 30 -6.19 -8.09 -15.54
C PRO A 30 -6.00 -9.48 -16.14
N ARG A 31 -6.13 -9.59 -17.46
CA ARG A 31 -5.57 -10.73 -18.21
C ARG A 31 -4.17 -11.01 -17.69
N HIS A 32 -3.96 -12.16 -17.07
CA HIS A 32 -2.65 -12.48 -16.51
C HIS A 32 -1.64 -12.72 -17.66
N PRO A 33 -0.42 -12.16 -17.56
CA PRO A 33 0.70 -12.53 -18.44
C PRO A 33 0.96 -14.04 -18.37
N LEU A 34 1.49 -14.63 -19.46
CA LEU A 34 1.80 -16.08 -19.50
C LEU A 34 2.74 -16.49 -18.37
N ARG A 35 3.73 -15.65 -18.07
CA ARG A 35 4.68 -15.81 -16.98
C ARG A 35 4.01 -15.90 -15.61
N HIS A 36 3.08 -14.99 -15.35
CA HIS A 36 2.26 -15.01 -14.13
C HIS A 36 1.45 -16.32 -14.06
N LEU A 37 0.77 -16.70 -15.15
CA LEU A 37 0.00 -17.94 -15.18
C LEU A 37 0.87 -19.18 -14.90
N ALA A 38 2.09 -19.24 -15.44
CA ALA A 38 3.04 -20.32 -15.16
C ALA A 38 3.38 -20.39 -13.67
N GLY A 39 3.60 -19.24 -13.02
CA GLY A 39 3.85 -19.16 -11.58
C GLY A 39 2.68 -19.66 -10.72
N LEU A 40 1.44 -19.38 -11.12
CA LEU A 40 0.23 -19.80 -10.40
C LEU A 40 -0.18 -21.27 -10.60
N ALA A 41 0.21 -21.88 -11.72
CA ALA A 41 -0.34 -23.16 -12.16
C ALA A 41 0.44 -24.35 -11.60
N ASP A 42 -0.20 -25.25 -10.87
CA ASP A 42 0.40 -26.52 -10.43
C ASP A 42 0.70 -27.45 -11.62
N ALA A 43 -0.11 -27.36 -12.68
CA ALA A 43 0.13 -28.06 -13.94
C ALA A 43 -0.14 -27.17 -15.16
N VAL A 44 0.58 -27.42 -16.25
CA VAL A 44 0.39 -26.75 -17.54
C VAL A 44 0.28 -27.83 -18.61
N VAL A 45 -0.82 -27.82 -19.37
CA VAL A 45 -1.16 -28.91 -20.29
C VAL A 45 -1.58 -28.39 -21.66
N LEU A 46 -1.38 -29.23 -22.68
CA LEU A 46 -2.02 -29.09 -23.98
C LEU A 46 -3.12 -30.14 -24.12
N GLY A 47 -4.19 -29.78 -24.80
CA GLY A 47 -5.28 -30.70 -25.07
C GLY A 47 -5.97 -30.44 -26.40
N SER A 48 -6.57 -31.48 -26.96
CA SER A 48 -7.55 -31.36 -28.04
C SER A 48 -8.89 -30.98 -27.44
N ALA A 49 -9.58 -29.99 -28.01
CA ALA A 49 -10.90 -29.61 -27.53
C ALA A 49 -11.97 -29.93 -28.56
N VAL A 50 -13.10 -30.44 -28.08
CA VAL A 50 -14.32 -30.55 -28.87
C VAL A 50 -15.31 -29.53 -28.31
N ALA A 51 -15.71 -28.58 -29.14
CA ALA A 51 -16.79 -27.67 -28.81
C ALA A 51 -18.11 -28.42 -28.99
N GLY A 52 -18.90 -28.56 -27.91
CA GLY A 52 -20.26 -29.06 -28.01
C GLY A 52 -21.21 -28.00 -28.57
N ASP A 53 -22.43 -28.42 -28.93
CA ASP A 53 -23.45 -27.56 -29.53
C ASP A 53 -23.84 -26.36 -28.64
N ASP A 54 -23.71 -26.49 -27.31
CA ASP A 54 -24.05 -25.45 -26.32
C ASP A 54 -22.88 -24.53 -25.94
N LEU A 55 -21.84 -24.43 -26.77
CA LEU A 55 -20.57 -23.73 -26.45
C LEU A 55 -19.80 -24.33 -25.26
N ALA A 56 -20.31 -25.41 -24.66
CA ALA A 56 -19.62 -26.18 -23.63
C ALA A 56 -18.41 -26.88 -24.28
N MET A 57 -17.21 -26.44 -23.93
CA MET A 57 -15.97 -27.02 -24.44
C MET A 57 -15.51 -28.14 -23.51
N THR A 58 -15.22 -29.31 -24.05
CA THR A 58 -14.48 -30.36 -23.32
C THR A 58 -13.08 -30.45 -23.90
N ILE A 59 -12.07 -30.28 -23.06
CA ILE A 59 -10.65 -30.38 -23.43
C ILE A 59 -10.14 -31.73 -22.94
N THR A 60 -9.72 -32.61 -23.84
CA THR A 60 -9.00 -33.83 -23.48
C THR A 60 -7.51 -33.54 -23.48
N VAL A 61 -6.84 -33.74 -22.35
CA VAL A 61 -5.41 -33.49 -22.20
C VAL A 61 -4.63 -34.49 -23.06
N THR A 62 -3.77 -33.96 -23.95
CA THR A 62 -2.94 -34.75 -24.86
C THR A 62 -1.46 -34.70 -24.49
N GLN A 63 -1.02 -33.63 -23.82
CA GLN A 63 0.35 -33.46 -23.38
C GLN A 63 0.41 -32.68 -22.06
N VAL A 64 1.32 -33.06 -21.18
CA VAL A 64 1.63 -32.33 -19.95
C VAL A 64 2.98 -31.64 -20.14
N LEU A 65 2.99 -30.31 -20.07
CA LEU A 65 4.21 -29.49 -20.14
C LEU A 65 4.87 -29.35 -18.76
N GLN A 66 4.05 -29.23 -17.71
CA GLN A 66 4.47 -29.22 -16.30
C GLN A 66 3.38 -29.87 -15.44
N GLY A 67 3.78 -30.57 -14.38
CA GLY A 67 2.86 -31.25 -13.45
C GLY A 67 2.75 -32.77 -13.67
N PRO A 68 1.73 -33.42 -13.08
CA PRO A 68 1.59 -34.88 -13.11
C PRO A 68 1.28 -35.44 -14.49
N LYS A 69 2.01 -36.49 -14.90
CA LYS A 69 1.87 -37.12 -16.24
C LYS A 69 0.59 -37.92 -16.42
N ASP A 70 -0.03 -38.35 -15.31
CA ASP A 70 -1.30 -39.07 -15.29
C ASP A 70 -2.49 -38.19 -15.73
N LEU A 71 -2.30 -36.87 -15.84
CA LEU A 71 -3.29 -35.97 -16.44
C LEU A 71 -3.57 -36.26 -17.93
N ILE A 72 -2.71 -36.99 -18.64
CA ILE A 72 -2.95 -37.36 -20.04
C ILE A 72 -4.23 -38.19 -20.15
N GLY A 73 -5.14 -37.78 -21.03
CA GLY A 73 -6.46 -38.39 -21.21
C GLY A 73 -7.55 -37.85 -20.28
N HIS A 74 -7.21 -37.04 -19.27
CA HIS A 74 -8.21 -36.37 -18.45
C HIS A 74 -9.03 -35.38 -19.28
N GLN A 75 -10.32 -35.29 -18.97
CA GLN A 75 -11.23 -34.31 -19.55
C GLN A 75 -11.36 -33.11 -18.61
N LEU A 76 -11.08 -31.93 -19.13
CA LEU A 76 -11.26 -30.65 -18.46
C LEU A 76 -12.47 -29.94 -19.06
N ARG A 77 -13.29 -29.34 -18.19
CA ARG A 77 -14.46 -28.56 -18.60
C ARG A 77 -14.30 -27.15 -18.06
N PRO A 78 -13.91 -26.17 -18.90
CA PRO A 78 -13.94 -24.77 -18.48
C PRO A 78 -15.34 -24.41 -18.00
N ASP A 79 -15.42 -23.70 -16.88
CA ASP A 79 -16.69 -23.22 -16.36
C ASP A 79 -17.35 -22.30 -17.42
N PRO A 80 -18.52 -22.68 -17.96
CA PRO A 80 -19.19 -21.88 -18.98
C PRO A 80 -19.64 -20.51 -18.45
N GLN A 81 -19.77 -20.33 -17.13
CA GLN A 81 -20.03 -19.02 -16.53
C GLN A 81 -18.79 -18.13 -16.52
N LEU A 82 -17.59 -18.73 -16.59
CA LEU A 82 -16.32 -18.02 -16.54
C LEU A 82 -15.68 -17.84 -17.92
N TYR A 83 -15.83 -18.80 -18.84
CA TYR A 83 -15.23 -18.76 -20.17
C TYR A 83 -16.31 -18.84 -21.25
N ASN A 84 -16.54 -17.72 -21.92
CA ASN A 84 -17.50 -17.59 -23.00
C ASN A 84 -16.79 -17.53 -24.36
N LEU A 85 -17.11 -18.49 -25.22
CA LEU A 85 -16.59 -18.56 -26.59
C LEU A 85 -17.27 -17.55 -27.56
N GLY A 86 -18.30 -16.79 -27.15
CA GLY A 86 -19.03 -16.04 -28.18
C GLY A 86 -20.06 -14.96 -27.84
N ASP A 87 -20.34 -14.58 -26.60
CA ASP A 87 -21.52 -13.73 -26.39
C ASP A 87 -21.31 -12.25 -26.80
N MET A 88 -20.11 -11.68 -26.62
CA MET A 88 -19.95 -10.24 -26.92
C MET A 88 -19.93 -9.92 -28.42
N TYR A 89 -19.41 -10.79 -29.29
CA TYR A 89 -19.36 -10.54 -30.73
C TYR A 89 -20.75 -10.60 -31.37
N ALA A 90 -21.56 -11.62 -31.02
CA ALA A 90 -22.94 -11.71 -31.46
C ALA A 90 -23.79 -10.53 -30.92
N ARG A 91 -23.56 -10.10 -29.68
CA ARG A 91 -24.24 -8.94 -29.08
C ARG A 91 -23.85 -7.60 -29.73
N LEU A 92 -22.56 -7.41 -30.06
CA LEU A 92 -22.06 -6.16 -30.63
C LEU A 92 -22.34 -6.04 -32.14
N PHE A 93 -22.24 -7.14 -32.89
CA PHE A 93 -22.30 -7.13 -34.35
C PHE A 93 -23.58 -7.75 -34.95
N LYS A 94 -24.47 -8.34 -34.13
CA LYS A 94 -25.75 -8.94 -34.56
C LYS A 94 -25.64 -10.02 -35.66
N GLU A 95 -24.47 -10.64 -35.80
CA GLU A 95 -24.23 -11.71 -36.78
C GLU A 95 -24.02 -13.06 -36.08
N PRO A 96 -24.54 -14.18 -36.64
CA PRO A 96 -24.23 -15.51 -36.14
C PRO A 96 -22.74 -15.78 -36.34
N ARG A 97 -22.03 -16.05 -35.25
CA ARG A 97 -20.59 -16.34 -35.31
C ARG A 97 -20.39 -17.71 -35.99
N PRO A 98 -19.43 -17.84 -36.93
CA PRO A 98 -19.08 -19.15 -37.47
C PRO A 98 -18.62 -20.08 -36.34
N PRO A 99 -18.86 -21.41 -36.47
CA PRO A 99 -18.41 -22.39 -35.49
C PRO A 99 -16.89 -22.29 -35.27
N ILE A 100 -16.48 -22.28 -34.01
CA ILE A 100 -15.07 -22.24 -33.63
C ILE A 100 -14.55 -23.67 -33.62
N HIS A 101 -13.73 -24.00 -34.62
CA HIS A 101 -13.04 -25.28 -34.69
C HIS A 101 -11.71 -25.19 -33.92
N VAL A 102 -11.66 -25.83 -32.76
CA VAL A 102 -10.48 -25.82 -31.89
C VAL A 102 -9.50 -26.89 -32.33
N ARG A 103 -8.28 -26.48 -32.69
CA ARG A 103 -7.18 -27.40 -32.98
C ARG A 103 -6.48 -27.87 -31.70
N THR A 104 -6.22 -26.94 -30.78
CA THR A 104 -5.50 -27.22 -29.53
C THR A 104 -5.82 -26.16 -28.49
N ALA A 105 -5.85 -26.55 -27.22
CA ALA A 105 -5.93 -25.66 -26.08
C ALA A 105 -4.67 -25.78 -25.21
N LEU A 106 -4.18 -24.65 -24.71
CA LEU A 106 -3.18 -24.55 -23.64
C LEU A 106 -3.91 -24.14 -22.38
N VAL A 107 -3.75 -24.94 -21.33
CA VAL A 107 -4.50 -24.79 -20.07
C VAL A 107 -3.54 -24.75 -18.89
N PHE A 108 -3.69 -23.71 -18.08
CA PHE A 108 -3.01 -23.55 -16.80
C PHE A 108 -3.94 -24.03 -15.69
N LEU A 109 -3.50 -24.99 -14.91
CA LEU A 109 -4.29 -25.70 -13.91
C LEU A 109 -3.73 -25.48 -12.51
N LYS A 110 -4.60 -25.27 -11.53
CA LYS A 110 -4.27 -25.23 -10.11
C LYS A 110 -4.94 -26.42 -9.42
N ALA A 111 -4.22 -27.09 -8.52
CA ALA A 111 -4.78 -28.15 -7.71
C ALA A 111 -5.89 -27.58 -6.82
N SER A 112 -7.01 -28.31 -6.74
CA SER A 112 -8.09 -27.93 -5.84
C SER A 112 -7.67 -28.17 -4.40
N ASN A 113 -7.75 -27.13 -3.59
CA ASN A 113 -7.57 -27.24 -2.13
C ASN A 113 -8.84 -27.71 -1.41
N ASP A 114 -9.98 -27.80 -2.13
CA ASP A 114 -11.23 -28.30 -1.55
C ASP A 114 -11.25 -29.82 -1.63
N PRO A 115 -11.18 -30.55 -0.49
CA PRO A 115 -11.22 -32.01 -0.48
C PRO A 115 -12.57 -32.57 -0.97
N LYS A 116 -13.61 -31.73 -1.11
CA LYS A 116 -14.93 -32.10 -1.65
C LYS A 116 -15.08 -31.75 -3.13
N ALA A 117 -14.09 -31.08 -3.74
CA ALA A 117 -14.17 -30.77 -5.17
C ALA A 117 -14.24 -32.06 -5.97
N LYS A 118 -15.20 -32.13 -6.89
CA LYS A 118 -15.32 -33.26 -7.82
C LYS A 118 -14.13 -33.34 -8.77
N GLU A 119 -13.49 -32.21 -9.03
CA GLU A 119 -12.31 -32.09 -9.89
C GLU A 119 -11.07 -31.82 -9.04
N THR A 120 -10.00 -32.59 -9.29
CA THR A 120 -8.70 -32.43 -8.61
C THR A 120 -7.99 -31.15 -9.06
N TYR A 121 -8.33 -30.61 -10.23
CA TYR A 121 -7.72 -29.42 -10.80
C TYR A 121 -8.79 -28.46 -11.29
N GLN A 122 -8.51 -27.16 -11.15
CA GLN A 122 -9.32 -26.08 -11.70
C GLN A 122 -8.47 -25.25 -12.66
N ILE A 123 -9.09 -24.71 -13.71
CA ILE A 123 -8.39 -23.80 -14.62
C ILE A 123 -8.09 -22.50 -13.86
N VAL A 124 -6.82 -22.10 -13.84
CA VAL A 124 -6.38 -20.80 -13.33
C VAL A 124 -7.19 -19.71 -14.04
N MET A 125 -7.55 -18.66 -13.31
CA MET A 125 -8.28 -17.53 -13.86
C MET A 125 -7.51 -16.90 -15.04
N SER A 126 -8.20 -16.66 -16.16
CA SER A 126 -7.59 -16.26 -17.44
C SER A 126 -6.54 -17.26 -17.97
N GLY A 127 -6.54 -18.51 -17.52
CA GLY A 127 -5.54 -19.55 -17.78
C GLY A 127 -5.83 -20.45 -18.98
N LEU A 128 -6.68 -20.02 -19.92
CA LEU A 128 -7.05 -20.79 -21.12
C LEU A 128 -6.63 -20.06 -22.39
N ARG A 129 -5.88 -20.70 -23.29
CA ARG A 129 -5.55 -20.17 -24.63
C ARG A 129 -5.92 -21.22 -25.67
N ILE A 130 -6.44 -20.81 -26.82
CA ILE A 130 -6.93 -21.72 -27.86
C ILE A 130 -6.26 -21.39 -29.19
N LEU A 131 -5.77 -22.41 -29.89
CA LEU A 131 -5.44 -22.37 -31.30
C LEU A 131 -6.61 -22.95 -32.09
N CYS A 132 -7.15 -22.17 -33.01
CA CYS A 132 -8.19 -22.60 -33.95
C CYS A 132 -7.58 -23.27 -35.18
N GLU A 133 -8.37 -24.06 -35.90
CA GLU A 133 -7.95 -24.70 -37.16
C GLU A 133 -7.57 -23.68 -38.25
N ASN A 134 -8.21 -22.51 -38.25
CA ASN A 134 -7.89 -21.41 -39.16
C ASN A 134 -6.60 -20.65 -38.79
N GLY A 135 -5.91 -21.04 -37.72
CA GLY A 135 -4.66 -20.42 -37.25
C GLY A 135 -4.84 -19.28 -36.25
N ASP A 136 -6.08 -18.85 -35.97
CA ASP A 136 -6.33 -17.81 -34.97
C ASP A 136 -6.00 -18.30 -33.56
N VAL A 137 -5.45 -17.40 -32.75
CA VAL A 137 -5.22 -17.63 -31.33
C VAL A 137 -6.26 -16.89 -30.51
N LEU A 138 -7.11 -17.63 -29.80
CA LEU A 138 -8.07 -17.04 -28.88
C LEU A 138 -7.49 -16.92 -27.48
N ILE A 139 -7.66 -15.74 -26.91
CA ILE A 139 -7.17 -15.39 -25.59
C ILE A 139 -8.28 -14.78 -24.73
N PRO A 140 -8.27 -15.00 -23.41
CA PRO A 140 -9.31 -14.55 -22.53
C PRO A 140 -9.11 -13.07 -22.23
N ASP A 141 -10.21 -12.34 -22.33
CA ASP A 141 -10.30 -10.93 -21.98
C ASP A 141 -11.61 -10.67 -21.24
N GLN A 142 -11.60 -9.73 -20.32
CA GLN A 142 -12.75 -9.43 -19.48
C GLN A 142 -13.19 -7.98 -19.74
N THR A 143 -14.36 -7.80 -20.32
CA THR A 143 -14.86 -6.46 -20.72
C THR A 143 -15.60 -5.73 -19.60
N SER A 144 -15.99 -6.44 -18.53
CA SER A 144 -16.63 -5.90 -17.34
C SER A 144 -16.21 -6.72 -16.12
N ASN A 145 -15.91 -6.06 -14.99
CA ASN A 145 -15.51 -6.74 -13.77
C ASN A 145 -16.44 -6.42 -12.57
N PRO A 146 -16.95 -7.43 -11.84
CA PRO A 146 -16.82 -8.87 -12.13
C PRO A 146 -17.59 -9.26 -13.38
N GLY A 147 -17.09 -10.26 -14.11
CA GLY A 147 -17.73 -10.77 -15.32
C GLY A 147 -17.01 -11.98 -15.91
N PRO A 148 -17.59 -12.63 -16.93
CA PRO A 148 -16.93 -13.73 -17.62
C PRO A 148 -15.74 -13.26 -18.45
N TYR A 149 -14.82 -14.17 -18.73
CA TYR A 149 -13.83 -14.03 -19.79
C TYR A 149 -14.45 -14.38 -21.14
N TYR A 150 -14.20 -13.53 -22.11
CA TYR A 150 -14.51 -13.74 -23.52
C TYR A 150 -13.22 -14.12 -24.27
N LEU A 151 -13.30 -15.11 -25.14
CA LEU A 151 -12.16 -15.57 -25.93
C LEU A 151 -12.09 -14.83 -27.27
N HIS A 152 -11.07 -14.00 -27.44
CA HIS A 152 -10.89 -13.11 -28.60
C HIS A 152 -9.68 -13.47 -29.45
N ALA A 153 -9.83 -13.36 -30.78
CA ALA A 153 -8.73 -13.48 -31.74
C ALA A 153 -7.93 -12.18 -31.91
N ARG A 154 -8.41 -11.06 -31.37
CA ARG A 154 -7.78 -9.73 -31.40
C ARG A 154 -8.04 -9.02 -30.09
N TYR A 155 -7.06 -8.25 -29.62
CA TYR A 155 -7.27 -7.42 -28.44
C TYR A 155 -8.30 -6.31 -28.71
N PRO A 156 -9.04 -5.83 -27.70
CA PRO A 156 -9.89 -4.64 -27.85
C PRO A 156 -9.10 -3.40 -28.29
N SER A 157 -7.79 -3.35 -27.98
CA SER A 157 -6.87 -2.30 -28.45
C SER A 157 -6.57 -2.36 -29.94
N GLY A 158 -6.98 -3.43 -30.65
CA GLY A 158 -6.65 -3.66 -32.06
C GLY A 158 -5.32 -4.38 -32.28
N GLU A 159 -4.52 -4.58 -31.24
CA GLU A 159 -3.29 -5.38 -31.31
C GLU A 159 -3.62 -6.86 -31.62
N GLN A 160 -2.73 -7.52 -32.37
CA GLN A 160 -2.83 -8.95 -32.61
C GLN A 160 -2.26 -9.73 -31.41
N PRO A 161 -2.89 -10.85 -31.02
CA PRO A 161 -2.29 -11.74 -30.04
C PRO A 161 -0.95 -12.27 -30.57
N PRO A 162 0.01 -12.62 -29.66
CA PRO A 162 1.21 -13.34 -30.07
C PRO A 162 0.84 -14.63 -30.82
N SER A 163 1.70 -15.04 -31.76
CA SER A 163 1.51 -16.31 -32.47
C SER A 163 1.50 -17.48 -31.49
N TRP A 164 0.85 -18.58 -31.88
CA TRP A 164 0.81 -19.78 -31.05
C TRP A 164 2.21 -20.31 -30.70
N GLU A 165 3.12 -20.27 -31.67
CA GLU A 165 4.52 -20.64 -31.47
C GLU A 165 5.21 -19.73 -30.43
N ALA A 166 4.99 -18.42 -30.50
CA ALA A 166 5.53 -17.47 -29.53
C ALA A 166 4.98 -17.72 -28.11
N ILE A 167 3.69 -18.04 -27.98
CA ILE A 167 3.07 -18.41 -26.70
C ILE A 167 3.73 -19.67 -26.14
N LEU A 168 3.82 -20.75 -26.94
CA LEU A 168 4.41 -22.00 -26.47
C LEU A 168 5.89 -21.83 -26.09
N LYS A 169 6.65 -21.11 -26.92
CA LYS A 169 8.07 -20.81 -26.66
C LYS A 169 8.24 -20.04 -25.35
N GLN A 170 7.41 -19.03 -25.11
CA GLN A 170 7.45 -18.26 -23.87
C GLN A 170 7.11 -19.15 -22.65
N VAL A 171 6.03 -19.92 -22.73
CA VAL A 171 5.63 -20.83 -21.65
C VAL A 171 6.75 -21.80 -21.34
N GLN A 172 7.28 -22.50 -22.34
CA GLN A 172 8.39 -23.45 -22.17
C GLN A 172 9.64 -22.80 -21.59
N ALA A 173 9.91 -21.52 -21.88
CA ALA A 173 11.02 -20.78 -21.29
C ALA A 173 10.76 -20.41 -19.81
N ASP A 174 9.50 -20.15 -19.43
CA ASP A 174 9.13 -19.74 -18.08
C ASP A 174 8.94 -20.93 -17.11
N LEU A 175 8.62 -22.16 -17.59
CA LEU A 175 8.41 -23.32 -16.71
C LEU A 175 9.67 -23.68 -15.88
N PRO A 176 10.89 -23.79 -16.44
CA PRO A 176 12.06 -24.18 -15.65
C PRO A 176 12.43 -23.19 -14.52
N PRO A 177 12.41 -21.86 -14.72
CA PRO A 177 12.51 -20.90 -13.61
C PRO A 177 11.45 -21.10 -12.52
N VAL A 178 10.19 -21.35 -12.88
CA VAL A 178 9.11 -21.62 -11.90
C VAL A 178 9.39 -22.89 -11.12
N GLU A 179 9.82 -23.96 -11.77
CA GLU A 179 10.17 -25.23 -11.12
C GLU A 179 11.34 -25.05 -10.13
N ARG A 180 12.40 -24.32 -10.52
CA ARG A 180 13.51 -23.99 -9.62
C ARG A 180 13.04 -23.18 -8.40
N ALA A 181 12.18 -22.19 -8.60
CA ALA A 181 11.61 -21.40 -7.52
C ALA A 181 10.73 -22.24 -6.59
N ARG A 182 9.92 -23.15 -7.12
CA ARG A 182 9.13 -24.10 -6.31
C ARG A 182 10.01 -25.05 -5.51
N ALA A 183 11.02 -25.63 -6.16
CA ALA A 183 12.00 -26.47 -5.49
C ALA A 183 12.70 -25.71 -4.36
N ALA A 184 13.07 -24.44 -4.57
CA ALA A 184 13.62 -23.58 -3.53
C ALA A 184 12.65 -23.41 -2.37
N MET A 185 11.37 -23.09 -2.62
CA MET A 185 10.33 -22.95 -1.58
C MET A 185 10.08 -24.22 -0.76
N SER A 186 10.25 -25.40 -1.38
CA SER A 186 10.09 -26.71 -0.74
C SER A 186 11.26 -27.12 0.16
N ILE A 187 12.38 -26.37 0.18
CA ILE A 187 13.52 -26.67 1.07
C ILE A 187 13.06 -26.49 2.54
N PRO A 188 13.15 -27.54 3.39
CA PRO A 188 12.68 -27.46 4.78
C PRO A 188 13.50 -26.49 5.65
N GLU A 189 14.83 -26.51 5.47
CA GLU A 189 15.77 -25.70 6.25
C GLU A 189 15.70 -24.21 5.82
N PRO A 190 15.26 -23.28 6.69
CA PRO A 190 14.98 -21.90 6.29
C PRO A 190 16.19 -21.15 5.71
N ALA A 191 17.39 -21.34 6.28
CA ALA A 191 18.60 -20.67 5.78
C ALA A 191 18.95 -21.08 4.35
N LYS A 192 18.86 -22.38 4.02
CA LYS A 192 19.09 -22.90 2.66
C LYS A 192 17.97 -22.48 1.71
N ARG A 193 16.71 -22.56 2.15
CA ARG A 193 15.54 -22.09 1.41
C ARG A 193 15.70 -20.63 0.99
N ASN A 194 15.93 -19.76 1.96
CA ASN A 194 16.03 -18.31 1.72
C ASN A 194 17.17 -17.98 0.77
N ARG A 195 18.33 -18.65 0.92
CA ARG A 195 19.46 -18.46 -0.01
C ARG A 195 19.08 -18.85 -1.44
N ALA A 196 18.40 -19.98 -1.63
CA ALA A 196 17.95 -20.43 -2.95
C ALA A 196 16.91 -19.49 -3.56
N ILE A 197 15.94 -19.03 -2.75
CA ILE A 197 14.92 -18.05 -3.20
C ILE A 197 15.57 -16.71 -3.56
N LEU A 198 16.46 -16.17 -2.72
CA LEU A 198 17.15 -14.90 -2.97
C LEU A 198 18.06 -14.98 -4.20
N ALA A 199 18.72 -16.12 -4.44
CA ALA A 199 19.49 -16.34 -5.66
C ALA A 199 18.59 -16.26 -6.89
N TRP A 200 17.42 -16.89 -6.85
CA TRP A 200 16.42 -16.81 -7.92
C TRP A 200 15.93 -15.37 -8.13
N LEU A 201 15.55 -14.66 -7.06
CA LEU A 201 15.08 -13.28 -7.14
C LEU A 201 16.14 -12.32 -7.70
N THR A 202 17.41 -12.57 -7.38
CA THR A 202 18.54 -11.79 -7.91
C THR A 202 18.77 -12.09 -9.40
N GLU A 203 18.77 -13.36 -9.79
CA GLU A 203 18.89 -13.80 -11.20
C GLU A 203 17.80 -13.15 -12.07
N HIS A 204 16.58 -13.09 -11.55
CA HIS A 204 15.40 -12.58 -12.24
C HIS A 204 15.10 -11.10 -11.93
N GLN A 205 16.00 -10.35 -11.28
CA GLN A 205 15.71 -9.00 -10.79
C GLN A 205 15.20 -8.03 -11.87
N HIS A 206 15.77 -8.12 -13.08
CA HIS A 206 15.39 -7.30 -14.23
C HIS A 206 13.99 -7.59 -14.78
N GLU A 207 13.39 -8.71 -14.37
CA GLU A 207 12.04 -9.13 -14.73
C GLU A 207 11.00 -8.72 -13.70
N LEU A 208 11.43 -8.32 -12.50
CA LEU A 208 10.56 -8.00 -11.36
C LEU A 208 10.11 -6.53 -11.33
N ASP A 209 10.50 -5.71 -12.32
CA ASP A 209 10.17 -4.28 -12.35
C ASP A 209 8.68 -4.03 -12.64
N GLN A 210 7.99 -3.43 -11.67
CA GLN A 210 6.56 -3.12 -11.71
C GLN A 210 6.24 -1.75 -12.31
N LYS A 211 7.23 -0.97 -12.76
CA LYS A 211 6.98 0.36 -13.34
C LYS A 211 6.11 0.34 -14.59
N ASN A 212 5.95 -0.82 -15.24
CA ASN A 212 5.16 -1.01 -16.47
C ASN A 212 3.84 -1.77 -16.28
N LEU A 213 3.17 -1.61 -15.14
CA LEU A 213 1.87 -2.26 -14.86
C LEU A 213 0.74 -1.86 -15.83
N ARG A 214 0.90 -0.94 -16.79
CA ARG A 214 -0.18 -0.55 -17.72
C ARG A 214 0.01 -0.98 -19.18
N GLY A 215 1.06 -1.74 -19.52
CA GLY A 215 1.33 -2.22 -20.88
C GLY A 215 1.01 -3.70 -21.12
N SER A 216 0.88 -4.11 -22.39
CA SER A 216 0.84 -5.51 -22.84
C SER A 216 2.16 -6.25 -22.63
N ASP A 217 3.27 -5.51 -22.45
CA ASP A 217 4.64 -6.01 -22.24
C ASP A 217 5.01 -6.21 -20.75
N ARG A 218 4.06 -6.63 -19.91
CA ARG A 218 4.38 -6.98 -18.53
C ARG A 218 5.31 -8.20 -18.51
N LYS A 219 6.54 -7.99 -18.03
CA LYS A 219 7.54 -9.05 -17.78
C LYS A 219 7.52 -9.55 -16.34
N ASP A 220 6.62 -9.03 -15.51
CA ASP A 220 6.54 -9.37 -14.09
C ASP A 220 6.07 -10.80 -13.86
N TRP A 221 6.46 -11.34 -12.70
CA TRP A 221 6.03 -12.66 -12.23
C TRP A 221 4.72 -12.57 -11.43
N GLY A 222 4.15 -11.37 -11.27
CA GLY A 222 2.89 -11.13 -10.59
C GLY A 222 2.88 -11.60 -9.11
N PRO A 223 1.79 -12.20 -8.61
CA PRO A 223 1.69 -12.84 -7.29
C PRO A 223 2.76 -13.91 -7.00
N PHE A 224 3.36 -14.52 -8.02
CA PHE A 224 4.35 -15.58 -7.79
C PHE A 224 5.64 -15.04 -7.16
N GLN A 225 6.16 -13.90 -7.62
CA GLN A 225 7.30 -13.25 -6.96
C GLN A 225 6.97 -12.84 -5.52
N TRP A 226 5.74 -12.37 -5.26
CA TRP A 226 5.30 -12.00 -3.92
C TRP A 226 5.29 -13.20 -2.97
N THR A 227 4.86 -14.37 -3.46
CA THR A 227 4.91 -15.62 -2.69
C THR A 227 6.35 -15.98 -2.29
N LEU A 228 7.32 -15.77 -3.19
CA LEU A 228 8.74 -16.01 -2.89
C LEU A 228 9.27 -15.06 -1.82
N TYR A 229 8.94 -13.77 -1.94
CA TYR A 229 9.32 -12.78 -0.94
C TYR A 229 8.69 -13.09 0.41
N ASP A 230 7.37 -13.33 0.46
CA ASP A 230 6.64 -13.71 1.68
C ASP A 230 7.31 -14.91 2.34
N ARG A 231 7.70 -15.92 1.55
CA ARG A 231 8.35 -17.12 2.08
C ARG A 231 9.71 -16.85 2.76
N VAL A 232 10.44 -15.84 2.29
CA VAL A 232 11.68 -15.38 2.94
C VAL A 232 11.33 -14.57 4.19
N MET A 233 10.36 -13.65 4.12
CA MET A 233 9.96 -12.79 5.23
C MET A 233 9.38 -13.58 6.42
N GLU A 234 8.60 -14.63 6.13
CA GLU A 234 8.05 -15.59 7.10
C GLU A 234 9.13 -16.31 7.92
N SER A 235 10.36 -16.40 7.41
CA SER A 235 11.44 -17.10 8.10
C SER A 235 11.95 -16.37 9.35
N GLY A 236 11.73 -15.05 9.44
CA GLY A 236 12.26 -14.21 10.52
C GLY A 236 13.80 -14.16 10.59
N HIS A 237 14.52 -14.56 9.53
CA HIS A 237 15.97 -14.46 9.47
C HIS A 237 16.40 -13.05 9.03
N PRO A 238 16.94 -12.20 9.93
CA PRO A 238 17.07 -10.77 9.68
C PRO A 238 17.81 -10.41 8.39
N GLU A 239 18.98 -11.01 8.14
CA GLU A 239 19.79 -10.70 6.95
C GLU A 239 19.08 -11.10 5.65
N ALA A 240 18.36 -12.22 5.65
CA ALA A 240 17.62 -12.66 4.47
C ALA A 240 16.39 -11.77 4.23
N CYS A 241 15.64 -11.44 5.29
CA CYS A 241 14.52 -10.51 5.22
C CYS A 241 14.99 -9.12 4.73
N TRP A 242 16.12 -8.65 5.21
CA TRP A 242 16.69 -7.36 4.78
C TRP A 242 17.10 -7.39 3.31
N THR A 243 17.78 -8.44 2.86
CA THR A 243 18.14 -8.61 1.44
C THR A 243 16.89 -8.59 0.55
N THR A 244 15.81 -9.25 0.99
CA THR A 244 14.49 -9.19 0.32
C THR A 244 13.95 -7.76 0.25
N LEU A 245 14.00 -7.00 1.35
CA LEU A 245 13.56 -5.60 1.36
C LEU A 245 14.38 -4.68 0.47
N GLU A 246 15.69 -4.90 0.37
CA GLU A 246 16.55 -4.16 -0.55
C GLU A 246 16.09 -4.38 -2.00
N LEU A 247 15.79 -5.62 -2.38
CA LEU A 247 15.24 -5.95 -3.70
C LEU A 247 13.90 -5.24 -3.96
N PHE A 248 13.01 -5.19 -2.96
CA PHE A 248 11.74 -4.46 -3.05
C PHE A 248 11.90 -2.96 -3.22
N THR A 249 12.81 -2.37 -2.43
CA THR A 249 13.02 -0.92 -2.41
C THR A 249 13.55 -0.45 -3.76
N VAL A 250 14.44 -1.23 -4.38
CA VAL A 250 14.92 -0.96 -5.75
C VAL A 250 13.79 -1.04 -6.78
N GLN A 251 12.81 -1.92 -6.58
CA GLN A 251 11.66 -2.09 -7.49
C GLN A 251 10.58 -1.00 -7.32
N GLY A 252 10.60 -0.22 -6.24
CA GLY A 252 9.62 0.82 -5.96
C GLY A 252 8.26 0.30 -5.48
N SER A 253 8.16 -0.96 -5.10
CA SER A 253 6.92 -1.64 -4.72
C SER A 253 6.73 -1.70 -3.19
N TYR A 254 6.93 -0.59 -2.51
CA TYR A 254 6.78 -0.51 -1.06
C TYR A 254 5.29 -0.51 -0.68
N GLY A 255 4.79 -1.57 -0.06
CA GLY A 255 3.38 -1.65 0.34
C GLY A 255 2.85 -3.02 0.80
N HIS A 256 3.65 -4.08 0.76
CA HIS A 256 3.26 -5.35 1.36
C HIS A 256 3.62 -5.35 2.84
N SER A 257 2.60 -5.29 3.70
CA SER A 257 2.78 -5.45 5.15
C SER A 257 3.04 -6.92 5.43
N HIS A 258 4.28 -7.25 5.78
CA HIS A 258 4.64 -8.56 6.30
C HIS A 258 4.51 -8.54 7.82
N ASP A 259 4.18 -9.69 8.41
CA ASP A 259 4.04 -9.81 9.85
C ASP A 259 5.39 -9.66 10.59
N GLY A 260 5.85 -8.42 10.78
CA GLY A 260 6.99 -8.04 11.61
C GLY A 260 8.26 -8.89 11.43
N PRO A 261 8.90 -8.92 10.24
CA PRO A 261 10.08 -9.76 9.95
C PRO A 261 11.32 -9.42 10.82
N PHE A 262 11.34 -8.25 11.47
CA PHE A 262 12.44 -7.77 12.30
C PHE A 262 12.07 -7.67 13.78
N CYS A 263 11.03 -8.37 14.22
CA CYS A 263 10.57 -8.34 15.60
C CYS A 263 11.46 -9.07 16.63
N SER A 264 12.62 -9.60 16.24
CA SER A 264 13.64 -10.07 17.18
C SER A 264 14.61 -8.93 17.54
N PRO A 265 15.31 -8.99 18.69
CA PRO A 265 16.32 -7.99 19.04
C PRO A 265 17.42 -7.89 17.97
N GLU A 266 17.84 -9.02 17.40
CA GLU A 266 18.82 -9.08 16.32
C GLU A 266 18.27 -8.43 15.04
N GLY A 267 16.97 -8.63 14.77
CA GLY A 267 16.26 -8.00 13.66
C GLY A 267 16.21 -6.49 13.78
N ARG A 268 15.74 -5.98 14.93
CA ARG A 268 15.69 -4.53 15.22
C ARG A 268 17.07 -3.89 15.17
N GLN A 269 18.09 -4.56 15.69
CA GLN A 269 19.47 -4.07 15.61
C GLN A 269 20.02 -4.05 14.18
N LEU A 270 19.68 -5.03 13.34
CA LEU A 270 20.07 -5.01 11.94
C LEU A 270 19.48 -3.79 11.22
N VAL A 271 18.17 -3.57 11.30
CA VAL A 271 17.54 -2.43 10.62
C VAL A 271 18.00 -1.10 11.21
N LEU A 272 18.27 -1.01 12.52
CA LEU A 272 18.86 0.19 13.12
C LEU A 272 20.25 0.49 12.55
N ARG A 273 21.13 -0.51 12.44
CA ARG A 273 22.45 -0.33 11.82
C ARG A 273 22.32 0.18 10.39
N LYS A 274 21.37 -0.36 9.61
CA LYS A 274 21.11 0.09 8.24
C LYS A 274 20.58 1.53 8.18
N ALA A 275 19.73 1.95 9.10
CA ALA A 275 19.25 3.33 9.19
C ALA A 275 20.38 4.34 9.53
N LEU A 276 21.30 3.93 10.41
CA LEU A 276 22.40 4.76 10.89
C LEU A 276 23.61 4.81 9.95
N ASP A 277 23.75 3.86 9.02
CA ASP A 277 24.86 3.80 8.08
C ASP A 277 24.77 4.91 7.03
N ALA A 278 25.56 5.97 7.23
CA ALA A 278 25.62 7.12 6.34
C ALA A 278 26.22 6.82 4.95
N THR A 279 26.84 5.64 4.76
CA THR A 279 27.35 5.21 3.45
C THR A 279 26.26 4.65 2.55
N LEU A 280 25.10 4.26 3.12
CA LEU A 280 23.97 3.75 2.36
C LEU A 280 23.16 4.89 1.71
N PRO A 281 22.55 4.65 0.54
CA PRO A 281 21.62 5.58 -0.08
C PRO A 281 20.45 5.96 0.86
N VAL A 282 19.98 7.20 0.75
CA VAL A 282 18.91 7.76 1.58
C VAL A 282 17.66 6.87 1.58
N ASN A 283 17.22 6.40 0.41
CA ASN A 283 16.04 5.54 0.27
C ASN A 283 16.17 4.19 1.01
N ILE A 284 17.38 3.63 1.11
CA ILE A 284 17.62 2.39 1.86
C ILE A 284 17.54 2.65 3.36
N ARG A 285 18.12 3.77 3.80
CA ARG A 285 18.05 4.20 5.20
C ARG A 285 16.62 4.54 5.63
N GLU A 286 15.84 5.14 4.74
CA GLU A 286 14.41 5.39 4.96
C GLU A 286 13.60 4.09 5.06
N ALA A 287 13.88 3.11 4.20
CA ALA A 287 13.24 1.80 4.27
C ALA A 287 13.54 1.11 5.61
N ALA A 288 14.79 1.18 6.09
CA ALA A 288 15.16 0.67 7.41
C ALA A 288 14.39 1.36 8.55
N LEU A 289 14.23 2.69 8.49
CA LEU A 289 13.40 3.41 9.46
C LEU A 289 11.92 3.07 9.31
N ALA A 290 11.42 2.83 8.11
CA ALA A 290 10.02 2.42 7.92
C ALA A 290 9.74 1.06 8.59
N GLU A 291 10.69 0.11 8.56
CA GLU A 291 10.59 -1.14 9.34
C GLU A 291 10.62 -0.88 10.86
N LEU A 292 11.46 0.05 11.33
CA LEU A 292 11.47 0.50 12.73
C LEU A 292 10.27 1.38 13.12
N HIS A 293 9.43 1.77 12.18
CA HIS A 293 8.18 2.45 12.46
C HIS A 293 7.01 1.45 12.57
N ASP A 294 7.12 0.27 11.96
CA ASP A 294 6.06 -0.72 12.00
C ASP A 294 5.87 -1.26 13.42
N SER A 295 4.73 -0.91 14.01
CA SER A 295 4.27 -1.39 15.32
C SER A 295 4.33 -2.91 15.49
N GLN A 296 4.20 -3.66 14.39
CA GLN A 296 4.29 -5.12 14.41
C GLN A 296 5.67 -5.65 14.79
N ASN A 297 6.74 -4.85 14.59
CA ASN A 297 8.10 -5.20 14.98
C ASN A 297 8.39 -5.00 16.49
N PHE A 298 7.49 -4.37 17.25
CA PHE A 298 7.72 -4.04 18.67
C PHE A 298 6.74 -4.71 19.63
N TRP A 299 5.45 -4.73 19.30
CA TRP A 299 4.41 -4.88 20.31
C TRP A 299 3.67 -6.22 20.30
N ARG A 300 4.01 -7.13 19.39
CA ARG A 300 3.38 -8.47 19.33
C ARG A 300 3.78 -9.32 20.54
N GLU A 301 2.83 -10.12 21.00
CA GLU A 301 3.08 -11.11 22.06
C GLU A 301 4.16 -12.10 21.62
N ASN A 302 4.94 -12.56 22.58
CA ASN A 302 6.02 -13.50 22.34
C ASN A 302 5.45 -14.76 21.67
N ASN A 303 5.97 -15.09 20.49
CA ASN A 303 5.60 -16.30 19.79
C ASN A 303 6.86 -17.09 19.45
N ALA A 304 7.06 -18.18 20.20
CA ALA A 304 8.22 -19.06 20.08
C ALA A 304 8.35 -19.69 18.67
N SER A 305 7.23 -19.94 17.99
CA SER A 305 7.24 -20.53 16.63
C SER A 305 7.78 -19.59 15.56
N THR A 306 7.84 -18.28 15.84
CA THR A 306 8.22 -17.23 14.88
C THR A 306 9.39 -16.37 15.37
N ASN A 307 10.07 -16.79 16.45
CA ASN A 307 11.16 -16.05 17.12
C ASN A 307 10.83 -14.58 17.44
N ARG A 308 9.53 -14.26 17.60
CA ARG A 308 9.09 -12.90 17.89
C ARG A 308 9.27 -12.61 19.36
N LYS A 309 9.93 -11.49 19.68
CA LYS A 309 10.14 -11.04 21.05
C LYS A 309 9.65 -9.61 21.20
N ALA A 310 8.76 -9.39 22.16
CA ALA A 310 8.33 -8.06 22.54
C ALA A 310 9.54 -7.17 22.87
N LEU A 311 9.43 -5.89 22.54
CA LEU A 311 10.44 -4.91 22.87
C LEU A 311 10.57 -4.77 24.40
N THR A 312 11.78 -4.96 24.92
CA THR A 312 12.06 -4.77 26.35
C THR A 312 12.20 -3.28 26.70
N PRO A 313 11.96 -2.86 27.95
CA PRO A 313 12.16 -1.46 28.37
C PRO A 313 13.60 -0.96 28.12
N GLU A 314 14.60 -1.81 28.35
CA GLU A 314 16.01 -1.47 28.16
C GLU A 314 16.33 -1.27 26.67
N GLU A 315 15.89 -2.21 25.83
CA GLU A 315 16.04 -2.12 24.38
C GLU A 315 15.31 -0.90 23.82
N ARG A 316 14.10 -0.61 24.33
CA ARG A 316 13.33 0.59 23.97
C ARG A 316 14.11 1.88 24.20
N THR A 317 14.69 2.04 25.39
CA THR A 317 15.54 3.20 25.72
C THR A 317 16.75 3.27 24.80
N GLN A 318 17.43 2.15 24.55
CA GLN A 318 18.58 2.11 23.65
C GLN A 318 18.23 2.49 22.20
N LEU A 319 17.07 2.06 21.69
CA LEU A 319 16.60 2.43 20.35
C LEU A 319 16.31 3.93 20.28
N ILE A 320 15.65 4.51 21.29
CA ILE A 320 15.35 5.94 21.35
C ILE A 320 16.64 6.76 21.24
N GLU A 321 17.64 6.47 22.07
CA GLU A 321 18.89 7.24 22.08
C GLU A 321 19.71 7.04 20.79
N GLN A 322 19.65 5.88 20.16
CA GLN A 322 20.35 5.64 18.89
C GLN A 322 19.65 6.28 17.68
N ILE A 323 18.31 6.39 17.69
CA ILE A 323 17.56 7.03 16.60
C ILE A 323 17.58 8.55 16.74
N ALA A 324 17.64 9.09 17.96
CA ALA A 324 17.57 10.53 18.23
C ALA A 324 18.53 11.40 17.36
N PRO A 325 19.80 11.02 17.12
CA PRO A 325 20.70 11.78 16.24
C PRO A 325 20.17 11.98 14.80
N LEU A 326 19.33 11.06 14.29
CA LEU A 326 18.74 11.18 12.96
C LEU A 326 17.72 12.33 12.85
N LEU A 327 17.22 12.87 13.96
CA LEU A 327 16.44 14.10 13.96
C LEU A 327 17.24 15.31 13.46
N ALA A 328 18.57 15.23 13.44
CA ALA A 328 19.46 16.27 12.91
C ALA A 328 20.04 15.91 11.53
N ALA A 329 19.55 14.86 10.87
CA ALA A 329 20.00 14.50 9.52
C ALA A 329 19.73 15.66 8.53
N ASN A 330 20.62 15.87 7.56
CA ASN A 330 20.46 16.93 6.55
C ASN A 330 19.22 16.73 5.68
N ASP A 331 18.87 15.48 5.43
CA ASP A 331 17.77 15.07 4.57
C ASP A 331 16.42 15.10 5.32
N PRO A 332 15.40 15.85 4.84
CA PRO A 332 14.12 15.97 5.53
C PRO A 332 13.32 14.67 5.64
N SER A 333 13.37 13.79 4.62
CA SER A 333 12.61 12.54 4.66
C SER A 333 13.19 11.56 5.68
N LEU A 334 14.52 11.50 5.86
CA LEU A 334 15.13 10.79 6.98
C LEU A 334 14.70 11.35 8.34
N ARG A 335 14.69 12.69 8.51
CA ARG A 335 14.20 13.30 9.75
C ARG A 335 12.74 12.93 10.00
N SER A 336 11.87 13.04 9.00
CA SER A 336 10.45 12.66 9.11
C SER A 336 10.29 11.19 9.51
N ARG A 337 11.08 10.28 8.92
CA ARG A 337 11.05 8.85 9.27
C ARG A 337 11.54 8.58 10.69
N ALA A 338 12.57 9.29 11.13
CA ALA A 338 13.06 9.21 12.52
C ALA A 338 12.00 9.67 13.52
N VAL A 339 11.27 10.76 13.23
CA VAL A 339 10.12 11.20 14.05
C VAL A 339 9.07 10.11 14.16
N HIS A 340 8.71 9.47 13.04
CA HIS A 340 7.76 8.35 13.02
C HIS A 340 8.21 7.13 13.83
N CYS A 341 9.50 6.77 13.78
CA CYS A 341 10.05 5.69 14.59
C CYS A 341 9.96 6.01 16.08
N LEU A 342 10.41 7.21 16.46
CA LEU A 342 10.39 7.67 17.84
C LEU A 342 8.96 7.76 18.36
N GLU A 343 7.99 8.22 17.56
CA GLU A 343 6.57 8.17 17.91
C GLU A 343 6.12 6.74 18.23
N THR A 344 6.36 5.79 17.31
CA THR A 344 5.95 4.40 17.50
C THR A 344 6.57 3.80 18.76
N ILE A 345 7.88 3.98 18.94
CA ILE A 345 8.64 3.45 20.09
C ILE A 345 8.24 4.19 21.38
N GLY A 346 7.87 5.46 21.31
CA GLY A 346 7.53 6.32 22.45
C GLY A 346 6.09 6.17 22.95
N ARG A 347 5.16 5.64 22.14
CA ARG A 347 3.76 5.45 22.56
C ARG A 347 3.64 4.54 23.78
N ARG A 348 2.82 4.94 24.76
CA ARG A 348 2.51 4.08 25.92
C ARG A 348 1.58 2.95 25.50
N ARG A 349 1.85 1.73 25.99
CA ARG A 349 0.91 0.62 25.84
C ARG A 349 -0.05 0.57 27.03
N ASN A 350 -1.27 0.08 26.78
CA ASN A 350 -2.22 -0.23 27.85
C ASN A 350 -1.57 -1.19 28.86
N GLY A 351 -1.46 -0.76 30.12
CA GLY A 351 -0.86 -1.53 31.20
C GLY A 351 0.65 -1.35 31.39
N GLU A 352 1.31 -0.46 30.65
CA GLU A 352 2.67 -0.03 31.00
C GLU A 352 2.65 1.01 32.10
N ASP A 353 3.36 0.75 33.20
CA ASP A 353 3.45 1.65 34.36
C ASP A 353 4.46 2.80 34.15
N SER A 354 5.44 2.63 33.26
CA SER A 354 6.53 3.61 33.09
C SER A 354 6.21 4.68 32.06
N ALA A 355 6.09 5.92 32.54
CA ALA A 355 5.98 7.13 31.74
C ALA A 355 7.28 7.55 31.02
N GLN A 356 8.43 7.00 31.43
CA GLN A 356 9.74 7.56 31.15
C GLN A 356 10.14 7.56 29.66
N PRO A 357 9.98 6.46 28.89
CA PRO A 357 10.35 6.46 27.47
C PRO A 357 9.53 7.46 26.64
N SER A 358 8.24 7.59 26.95
CA SER A 358 7.34 8.52 26.28
C SER A 358 7.73 9.98 26.54
N ALA A 359 8.07 10.32 27.79
CA ALA A 359 8.53 11.66 28.16
C ALA A 359 9.85 12.02 27.43
N ARG A 360 10.81 11.09 27.40
CA ARG A 360 12.08 11.29 26.70
C ARG A 360 11.88 11.53 25.19
N VAL A 361 11.01 10.76 24.55
CA VAL A 361 10.67 10.98 23.13
C VAL A 361 10.02 12.34 22.94
N ALA A 362 9.07 12.73 23.79
CA ALA A 362 8.40 14.03 23.71
C ALA A 362 9.40 15.19 23.79
N GLU A 363 10.39 15.12 24.69
CA GLU A 363 11.47 16.11 24.81
C GLU A 363 12.31 16.20 23.52
N LEU A 364 12.74 15.07 22.97
CA LEU A 364 13.53 15.01 21.73
C LEU A 364 12.76 15.60 20.55
N LEU A 365 11.49 15.23 20.40
CA LEU A 365 10.62 15.75 19.35
C LEU A 365 10.33 17.24 19.53
N ALA A 366 10.13 17.71 20.77
CA ALA A 366 9.94 19.13 21.07
C ALA A 366 11.20 19.96 20.78
N ALA A 367 12.38 19.43 21.10
CA ALA A 367 13.64 20.06 20.72
C ALA A 367 13.76 20.21 19.20
N ARG A 368 13.38 19.17 18.44
CA ARG A 368 13.40 19.25 16.98
C ARG A 368 12.33 20.19 16.43
N TYR A 369 11.10 20.10 16.92
CA TYR A 369 9.96 20.95 16.52
C TYR A 369 10.31 22.44 16.54
N ARG A 370 11.01 22.90 17.59
CA ARG A 370 11.38 24.31 17.77
C ARG A 370 12.34 24.85 16.69
N VAL A 371 13.14 23.98 16.08
CA VAL A 371 14.21 24.39 15.13
C VAL A 371 14.01 23.84 13.72
N GLU A 372 13.07 22.93 13.50
CA GLU A 372 12.76 22.36 12.19
C GLU A 372 12.22 23.43 11.26
N ARG A 373 12.73 23.51 10.03
CA ARG A 373 12.26 24.45 8.99
C ARG A 373 11.45 23.77 7.90
N ASP A 374 11.63 22.47 7.72
CA ASP A 374 10.81 21.70 6.81
C ASP A 374 9.38 21.55 7.37
N ASN A 375 8.38 22.04 6.62
CA ASN A 375 7.00 22.09 7.09
C ASN A 375 6.45 20.71 7.41
N ASP A 376 6.72 19.72 6.57
CA ASP A 376 6.19 18.36 6.73
C ASP A 376 6.80 17.69 7.96
N VAL A 377 8.11 17.85 8.17
CA VAL A 377 8.78 17.34 9.37
C VAL A 377 8.29 18.06 10.63
N ARG A 378 8.10 19.39 10.59
CA ARG A 378 7.63 20.19 11.74
C ARG A 378 6.21 19.78 12.15
N ILE A 379 5.31 19.66 11.17
CA ILE A 379 3.94 19.16 11.38
C ILE A 379 4.00 17.75 11.97
N ARG A 380 4.85 16.88 11.41
CA ARG A 380 5.00 15.52 11.92
C ARG A 380 5.47 15.50 13.38
N CYS A 381 6.46 16.32 13.75
CA CYS A 381 6.88 16.44 15.15
C CYS A 381 5.71 16.83 16.05
N ALA A 382 4.90 17.82 15.67
CA ALA A 382 3.75 18.27 16.45
C ALA A 382 2.71 17.14 16.65
N GLU A 383 2.35 16.44 15.57
CA GLU A 383 1.44 15.29 15.64
C GLU A 383 1.99 14.17 16.52
N SER A 384 3.28 13.86 16.41
CA SER A 384 3.92 12.81 17.18
C SER A 384 4.00 13.17 18.66
N ILE A 385 4.32 14.42 19.00
CA ILE A 385 4.34 14.92 20.39
C ILE A 385 2.98 14.71 21.03
N LEU A 386 1.87 15.07 20.37
CA LEU A 386 0.52 14.86 20.92
C LEU A 386 0.19 13.39 21.22
N LYS A 387 0.82 12.44 20.52
CA LYS A 387 0.54 11.00 20.70
C LYS A 387 1.43 10.35 21.75
N VAL A 388 2.58 10.94 22.08
CA VAL A 388 3.52 10.37 23.05
C VAL A 388 3.61 11.15 24.35
N ALA A 389 3.35 12.45 24.32
CA ALA A 389 3.42 13.30 25.49
C ALA A 389 2.11 13.23 26.28
N ASP A 390 2.14 13.73 27.52
CA ASP A 390 0.90 13.99 28.24
C ASP A 390 0.22 15.28 27.73
N ASP A 391 -1.06 15.44 28.06
CA ASP A 391 -1.87 16.57 27.58
C ASP A 391 -1.32 17.94 28.03
N ARG A 392 -0.54 18.00 29.12
CA ARG A 392 0.04 19.24 29.64
C ARG A 392 1.26 19.66 28.83
N PHE A 393 2.07 18.70 28.41
CA PHE A 393 3.29 18.96 27.67
C PHE A 393 3.07 19.79 26.40
N TRP A 394 2.02 19.50 25.62
CA TRP A 394 1.71 20.27 24.40
C TRP A 394 1.32 21.72 24.69
N LYS A 395 0.53 21.94 25.74
CA LYS A 395 0.17 23.27 26.21
C LYS A 395 1.39 24.05 26.66
N ASP A 396 2.27 23.44 27.44
CA ASP A 396 3.49 24.09 27.91
C ASP A 396 4.45 24.40 26.75
N LEU A 397 4.46 23.56 25.71
CA LEU A 397 5.30 23.75 24.53
C LEU A 397 4.81 24.87 23.60
N THR A 398 3.50 25.00 23.40
CA THR A 398 2.93 25.84 22.34
C THR A 398 2.02 26.96 22.82
N GLY A 399 1.58 26.92 24.08
CA GLY A 399 0.51 27.78 24.60
C GLY A 399 -0.90 27.36 24.18
N ASN A 400 -1.04 26.37 23.28
CA ASN A 400 -2.35 25.93 22.82
C ASN A 400 -3.14 25.23 23.93
N PRO A 401 -4.50 25.31 23.89
CA PRO A 401 -5.34 24.57 24.82
C PRO A 401 -5.09 23.06 24.73
N HIS A 402 -5.39 22.35 25.82
CA HIS A 402 -5.13 20.91 25.93
C HIS A 402 -5.72 20.13 24.75
N GLY A 403 -4.86 19.30 24.15
CA GLY A 403 -5.21 18.44 23.04
C GLY A 403 -5.33 19.15 21.69
N ILE A 404 -5.41 20.48 21.59
CA ILE A 404 -5.69 21.18 20.31
C ILE A 404 -4.43 21.28 19.45
N LEU A 405 -4.44 20.59 18.31
CA LEU A 405 -3.45 20.74 17.24
C LEU A 405 -4.16 21.07 15.93
N VAL A 406 -3.79 22.23 15.39
CA VAL A 406 -4.19 22.67 14.07
C VAL A 406 -2.96 22.71 13.17
N THR A 407 -3.05 22.14 11.98
CA THR A 407 -1.96 22.08 11.00
C THR A 407 -2.38 22.78 9.72
N VAL A 408 -1.40 23.32 8.98
CA VAL A 408 -1.59 23.80 7.60
C VAL A 408 -0.75 22.91 6.70
N TYR A 409 -1.35 21.87 6.11
CA TYR A 409 -0.60 20.80 5.43
C TYR A 409 -0.50 21.00 3.92
N ARG A 410 -1.24 21.96 3.35
CA ARG A 410 -1.10 22.34 1.94
C ARG A 410 -1.33 23.83 1.77
N VAL A 411 -0.53 24.40 0.88
CA VAL A 411 -0.64 25.78 0.45
C VAL A 411 -0.63 25.82 -1.07
N SER A 412 -1.47 26.66 -1.66
CA SER A 412 -1.41 26.97 -3.08
C SER A 412 -1.60 28.45 -3.31
N SER A 413 -0.76 29.09 -4.10
CA SER A 413 -0.99 30.45 -4.58
C SER A 413 -1.71 30.41 -5.93
N VAL A 414 -2.84 31.10 -6.04
CA VAL A 414 -3.52 31.35 -7.31
C VAL A 414 -3.80 32.84 -7.40
N GLN A 415 -3.17 33.52 -8.36
CA GLN A 415 -3.27 34.98 -8.54
C GLN A 415 -2.91 35.74 -7.25
N ASP A 416 -3.84 36.55 -6.76
CA ASP A 416 -3.78 37.39 -5.56
C ASP A 416 -4.26 36.65 -4.30
N ARG A 417 -4.35 35.31 -4.33
CA ARG A 417 -4.88 34.52 -3.23
C ARG A 417 -3.97 33.38 -2.83
N LEU A 418 -3.93 33.14 -1.52
CA LEU A 418 -3.30 31.97 -0.93
C LEU A 418 -4.39 31.02 -0.41
N GLY A 419 -4.53 29.86 -1.05
CA GLY A 419 -5.34 28.75 -0.57
C GLY A 419 -4.58 27.97 0.51
N LEU A 420 -5.24 27.71 1.64
CA LEU A 420 -4.68 27.08 2.83
C LEU A 420 -5.59 25.91 3.22
N TRP A 421 -5.01 24.70 3.24
CA TRP A 421 -5.70 23.50 3.70
C TRP A 421 -5.26 23.20 5.11
N MET A 422 -6.23 23.17 6.01
CA MET A 422 -6.01 23.01 7.44
C MET A 422 -6.58 21.69 7.96
N GLY A 423 -5.86 21.07 8.88
CA GLY A 423 -6.27 19.88 9.61
C GLY A 423 -6.48 20.19 11.09
N LEU A 424 -7.50 19.58 11.71
CA LEU A 424 -7.69 19.56 13.17
C LEU A 424 -7.48 18.11 13.62
N GLU A 425 -6.38 17.85 14.32
CA GLU A 425 -5.99 16.48 14.67
C GLU A 425 -6.71 15.93 15.92
N THR A 426 -7.35 16.81 16.68
CA THR A 426 -7.99 16.47 17.96
C THR A 426 -9.43 16.04 17.77
N ALA A 427 -9.75 14.80 18.17
CA ALA A 427 -11.13 14.34 18.18
C ALA A 427 -11.96 15.07 19.26
N GLY A 428 -13.23 15.32 18.99
CA GLY A 428 -14.16 15.92 19.95
C GLY A 428 -14.05 17.44 20.16
N VAL A 429 -12.98 18.08 19.68
CA VAL A 429 -12.81 19.54 19.73
C VAL A 429 -13.70 20.23 18.68
N LYS A 430 -14.28 21.37 19.07
CA LYS A 430 -15.15 22.21 18.25
C LYS A 430 -14.58 23.62 18.20
N LEU A 431 -14.16 24.06 17.02
CA LEU A 431 -13.66 25.42 16.80
C LEU A 431 -14.81 26.27 16.19
N PRO A 432 -15.40 27.21 16.95
CA PRO A 432 -16.66 27.87 16.55
C PRO A 432 -16.47 29.00 15.53
N THR A 433 -15.25 29.52 15.39
CA THR A 433 -14.96 30.70 14.56
C THR A 433 -13.95 30.37 13.47
N ALA A 434 -14.06 31.08 12.34
CA ALA A 434 -13.04 31.05 11.31
C ALA A 434 -11.71 31.61 11.89
N PRO A 435 -10.57 30.99 11.57
CA PRO A 435 -9.29 31.48 12.03
C PRO A 435 -8.92 32.80 11.37
N THR A 436 -8.10 33.57 12.06
CA THR A 436 -7.33 34.67 11.47
C THR A 436 -5.95 34.15 11.08
N PHE A 437 -5.38 34.64 9.99
CA PHE A 437 -4.04 34.26 9.55
C PHE A 437 -3.03 35.37 9.88
N LEU A 438 -1.93 34.99 10.51
CA LEU A 438 -0.75 35.79 10.75
C LEU A 438 0.33 35.41 9.74
N LEU A 439 0.72 36.38 8.93
CA LEU A 439 1.84 36.29 8.00
C LEU A 439 2.98 37.12 8.56
N GLU A 440 4.06 36.47 8.98
CA GLU A 440 5.29 37.12 9.46
C GLU A 440 6.38 36.96 8.40
N ARG A 441 6.91 38.08 7.89
CA ARG A 441 7.95 38.05 6.88
C ARG A 441 9.27 37.58 7.48
N LEU A 442 9.96 36.71 6.75
CA LEU A 442 11.25 36.17 7.14
C LEU A 442 12.35 36.71 6.21
N ASP A 443 13.52 36.98 6.79
CA ASP A 443 14.77 37.23 6.10
C ASP A 443 15.81 36.14 6.41
N ALA A 444 17.06 36.34 6.01
CA ALA A 444 18.14 35.37 6.24
C ALA A 444 18.45 35.16 7.74
N ASN A 445 18.13 36.12 8.60
CA ASN A 445 18.41 36.14 10.04
C ASN A 445 17.17 35.79 10.90
N GLY A 446 15.96 35.78 10.33
CA GLY A 446 14.73 35.43 11.04
C GLY A 446 13.58 36.39 10.73
N PRO A 447 12.70 36.71 11.70
CA PRO A 447 11.62 37.67 11.50
C PRO A 447 12.14 39.05 11.06
N ALA A 448 11.65 39.54 9.92
CA ALA A 448 12.03 40.83 9.33
C ALA A 448 11.20 42.02 9.89
N GLY A 449 10.39 41.78 10.92
CA GLY A 449 9.54 42.79 11.58
C GLY A 449 8.23 43.13 10.84
N GLU A 450 8.05 42.70 9.58
CA GLU A 450 6.78 42.84 8.87
C GLU A 450 5.81 41.72 9.27
N VAL A 451 4.69 42.08 9.91
CA VAL A 451 3.61 41.16 10.29
C VAL A 451 2.28 41.66 9.71
N ARG A 452 1.54 40.76 9.05
CA ARG A 452 0.21 41.01 8.51
C ARG A 452 -0.80 40.07 9.16
N ARG A 453 -1.91 40.63 9.60
CA ARG A 453 -3.06 39.88 10.11
C ARG A 453 -4.16 39.94 9.05
N ILE A 454 -4.55 38.79 8.52
CA ILE A 454 -5.46 38.68 7.38
C ILE A 454 -6.62 37.76 7.76
N GLU A 455 -7.84 38.25 7.55
CA GLU A 455 -9.04 37.44 7.76
C GLU A 455 -9.20 36.41 6.66
N ALA A 456 -9.64 35.21 7.04
CA ALA A 456 -9.93 34.15 6.09
C ALA A 456 -11.13 34.52 5.22
N ILE A 457 -10.98 34.38 3.92
CA ILE A 457 -12.06 34.39 2.94
C ILE A 457 -12.51 32.93 2.79
N ALA A 458 -13.71 32.60 3.25
CA ALA A 458 -14.28 31.28 3.03
C ALA A 458 -14.40 31.03 1.52
N SER A 459 -13.75 29.98 1.02
CA SER A 459 -13.80 29.63 -0.41
C SER A 459 -15.16 29.07 -0.85
N ASP A 460 -15.98 28.63 0.11
CA ASP A 460 -17.38 28.26 -0.11
C ASP A 460 -18.29 29.16 0.77
N PRO A 461 -19.07 30.08 0.15
CA PRO A 461 -19.94 31.00 0.88
C PRO A 461 -21.12 30.30 1.59
N ALA A 462 -21.35 29.00 1.37
CA ALA A 462 -22.30 28.17 2.12
C ALA A 462 -21.65 27.33 3.25
N ASP A 463 -20.68 27.94 3.92
CA ASP A 463 -20.84 28.19 5.36
C ASP A 463 -20.50 26.99 6.28
N PHE A 464 -19.24 26.57 6.19
CA PHE A 464 -18.64 25.56 7.08
C PHE A 464 -18.83 25.93 8.56
N PHE A 465 -18.86 27.23 8.87
CA PHE A 465 -19.08 27.77 10.21
C PHE A 465 -20.55 28.13 10.52
N SER A 466 -21.44 28.39 9.54
CA SER A 466 -22.91 28.43 9.72
C SER A 466 -23.39 27.15 10.33
N GLN A 467 -22.89 26.05 9.76
CA GLN A 467 -23.45 24.73 10.00
C GLN A 467 -22.95 24.21 11.35
N GLY A 468 -22.23 25.03 12.12
CA GLY A 468 -21.65 24.73 13.42
C GLY A 468 -20.13 24.85 13.42
N ALA A 469 -19.51 24.39 14.51
CA ALA A 469 -18.07 24.44 14.67
C ALA A 469 -17.31 23.53 13.68
N TRP A 470 -16.07 23.90 13.36
CA TRP A 470 -15.11 23.00 12.71
C TRP A 470 -14.71 21.89 13.68
N THR A 471 -14.83 20.64 13.22
CA THR A 471 -14.42 19.43 13.93
C THR A 471 -13.56 18.56 13.02
N ARG A 472 -12.75 17.68 13.62
CA ARG A 472 -11.95 16.68 12.90
C ARG A 472 -12.80 15.82 11.95
N ASP A 473 -14.01 15.43 12.38
CA ASP A 473 -14.90 14.54 11.61
C ASP A 473 -15.50 15.21 10.36
N ARG A 474 -15.52 16.55 10.31
CA ARG A 474 -15.91 17.30 9.11
C ARG A 474 -14.78 17.40 8.09
N GLY A 475 -13.60 16.88 8.41
CA GLY A 475 -12.45 16.85 7.54
C GLY A 475 -11.70 18.16 7.48
N ASN A 476 -11.02 18.36 6.37
CA ASN A 476 -10.08 19.45 6.18
C ASN A 476 -10.81 20.75 5.84
N LEU A 477 -10.36 21.84 6.45
CA LEU A 477 -10.88 23.18 6.18
C LEU A 477 -10.03 23.82 5.08
N VAL A 478 -10.67 24.36 4.04
CA VAL A 478 -9.99 25.08 2.95
C VAL A 478 -10.39 26.54 3.04
N LEU A 479 -9.41 27.43 3.18
CA LEU A 479 -9.61 28.87 3.28
C LEU A 479 -8.73 29.58 2.27
N ALA A 480 -9.14 30.76 1.84
CA ALA A 480 -8.32 31.65 1.03
C ALA A 480 -7.98 32.92 1.83
N VAL A 481 -6.80 33.50 1.60
CA VAL A 481 -6.49 34.86 2.06
C VAL A 481 -6.04 35.71 0.89
N SER A 482 -6.39 37.01 0.92
CA SER A 482 -5.92 37.97 -0.07
C SER A 482 -4.45 38.31 0.16
N LEU A 483 -3.68 38.40 -0.92
CA LEU A 483 -2.26 38.78 -0.95
C LEU A 483 -2.04 40.21 -1.47
N GLU A 484 -3.11 40.99 -1.71
CA GLU A 484 -3.04 42.33 -2.33
C GLU A 484 -2.07 43.31 -1.62
N ALA A 485 -1.87 43.14 -0.31
CA ALA A 485 -0.96 43.96 0.50
C ALA A 485 0.25 43.17 1.06
N VAL A 486 0.58 42.01 0.48
CA VAL A 486 1.65 41.13 0.95
C VAL A 486 2.80 41.16 -0.05
N ASN A 487 3.97 41.59 0.41
CA ASN A 487 5.18 41.66 -0.42
C ASN A 487 5.72 40.25 -0.77
N ALA A 488 6.42 40.14 -1.89
CA ALA A 488 7.17 38.94 -2.26
C ALA A 488 8.24 38.59 -1.21
N GLY A 489 8.53 37.29 -1.07
CA GLY A 489 9.59 36.78 -0.19
C GLY A 489 9.18 35.56 0.63
N MET A 490 10.00 35.25 1.65
CA MET A 490 9.71 34.16 2.58
C MET A 490 8.80 34.65 3.71
N TRP A 491 7.78 33.86 4.01
CA TRP A 491 6.78 34.17 5.05
C TRP A 491 6.55 32.97 5.94
N ARG A 492 6.41 33.22 7.24
CA ARG A 492 5.83 32.28 8.20
C ARG A 492 4.34 32.54 8.29
N VAL A 493 3.54 31.51 8.02
CA VAL A 493 2.08 31.54 8.14
C VAL A 493 1.66 30.79 9.39
N THR A 494 0.84 31.43 10.21
CA THR A 494 0.20 30.83 11.40
C THR A 494 -1.28 31.17 11.38
N ALA A 495 -2.15 30.19 11.56
CA ALA A 495 -3.56 30.43 11.81
C ALA A 495 -3.79 30.56 13.32
N GLU A 496 -4.69 31.44 13.74
CA GLU A 496 -5.06 31.60 15.14
C GLU A 496 -6.58 31.69 15.29
N GLY A 497 -7.08 31.27 16.44
CA GLY A 497 -8.49 31.40 16.78
C GLY A 497 -8.71 31.27 18.27
N THR A 498 -9.97 31.18 18.68
CA THR A 498 -10.36 31.09 20.08
C THR A 498 -11.31 29.92 20.32
N VAL A 499 -11.16 29.25 21.46
CA VAL A 499 -12.07 28.20 21.95
C VAL A 499 -12.10 28.27 23.46
N ASP A 500 -13.31 28.33 24.04
CA ASP A 500 -13.51 28.48 25.50
C ASP A 500 -12.63 29.59 26.12
N GLU A 501 -12.62 30.76 25.48
CA GLU A 501 -11.83 31.95 25.86
C GLU A 501 -10.30 31.78 25.80
N GLN A 502 -9.80 30.63 25.32
CA GLN A 502 -8.37 30.40 25.12
C GLN A 502 -7.99 30.54 23.66
N THR A 503 -6.89 31.22 23.39
CA THR A 503 -6.31 31.33 22.05
C THR A 503 -5.61 30.03 21.66
N TRP A 504 -5.84 29.57 20.44
CA TRP A 504 -5.07 28.51 19.81
C TRP A 504 -4.37 29.04 18.56
N THR A 505 -3.25 28.40 18.20
CA THR A 505 -2.45 28.69 17.02
C THR A 505 -2.13 27.39 16.27
N SER A 506 -2.08 27.46 14.94
CA SER A 506 -1.63 26.33 14.13
C SER A 506 -0.12 26.13 14.23
N VAL A 507 0.34 24.94 13.83
CA VAL A 507 1.77 24.75 13.53
C VAL A 507 2.18 25.77 12.47
N PRO A 508 3.21 26.60 12.74
CA PRO A 508 3.67 27.60 11.78
C PRO A 508 4.33 26.91 10.60
N ILE A 509 4.04 27.36 9.38
CA ILE A 509 4.68 26.89 8.15
C ILE A 509 5.40 28.02 7.44
N GLU A 510 6.48 27.71 6.73
CA GLU A 510 7.26 28.65 5.93
C GLU A 510 6.92 28.48 4.45
N ILE A 511 6.59 29.58 3.77
CA ILE A 511 6.24 29.60 2.35
C ILE A 511 7.02 30.69 1.62
N SER A 512 7.28 30.46 0.33
CA SER A 512 7.81 31.49 -0.56
C SER A 512 6.64 32.07 -1.37
N LEU A 513 6.45 33.38 -1.28
CA LEU A 513 5.53 34.11 -2.15
C LEU A 513 6.32 34.76 -3.31
N PRO A 514 5.80 34.63 -4.55
CA PRO A 514 6.48 35.10 -5.76
C PRO A 514 6.57 36.62 -5.87
#